data_AF-A0A943E917-F1
#
_entry.id   AF-A0A943E917-F1
#
_cell.length_a   1.000
_cell.length_b   1.000
_cell.length_c   1.000
_cell.angle_alpha   90.00
_cell.angle_beta   90.00
_cell.angle_gamma   90.00
#
_symmetry.space_group_name_H-M   'P 1'
#
loop_
_entity.id
_entity.type
_entity.pdbx_description
1 polymer ?
#
loop_
_entity_poly.entity_id
_entity_poly.type
_entity_poly.pdbx_seq_one_letter_code
_entity_poly.pdbx_strand_id
1 'polypeptide(L)'
;MNEDQNQLGTAPIGKLLFQMALPSVVAQLINMLYNIVDRIYIGHIPEVGALALTGVGVCMPIIMIVSAFASFVGAGGAPRASIFMGRQDHESAEKSLGNCFTVQLIISVVLTAVLLIWNRPLLLAFGASANTIGYATEYMNIYAIGTLFVQITLGMNMFIIAQGFAETGMLSVLIGAVTNIVLDPVFIFVFDMGVSGAALATILSQALSAAWVMLFLTGKKTHLKIRIKQMRLQSSIILPCLALGTATFIMQASESVISVCFNSSLLRYGGDIAVGTMTILTSVMQFALLPLQGLGQGAQPIISYNYGARNADRVKKAFGLLLRSSLVYSTLLWLALLLFPGVFASIFTSDASLIAFATPAIRVYFAVLVLFGAQIACQMTFTALDRAKESILVAVTRKFIILLPLIYLMPHLFSANPTMAVYMAEPFADAIAVTFTVLLFARQFKKALQKI
;
A
#
# COMPACT_ATOMS: atom_id res chain seq x y z
N MET A 1 32.02 24.27 5.12
CA MET A 1 30.79 23.91 4.40
C MET A 1 29.96 23.08 5.37
N ASN A 2 28.85 23.61 5.89
CA ASN A 2 28.13 22.98 7.02
C ASN A 2 27.51 21.63 6.61
N GLU A 3 28.01 20.53 7.19
CA GLU A 3 27.59 19.15 6.92
C GLU A 3 26.24 18.75 7.57
N ASP A 4 25.60 19.64 8.35
CA ASP A 4 24.41 19.32 9.17
C ASP A 4 23.06 19.80 8.60
N GLN A 5 22.99 20.28 7.36
CA GLN A 5 21.71 20.67 6.78
C GLN A 5 21.03 19.48 6.09
N ASN A 6 20.11 18.83 6.81
CA ASN A 6 19.24 17.81 6.25
C ASN A 6 18.59 18.32 4.95
N GLN A 7 18.84 17.61 3.84
CA GLN A 7 18.42 18.00 2.49
C GLN A 7 16.92 18.26 2.39
N LEU A 8 16.12 17.62 3.25
CA LEU A 8 14.67 17.83 3.34
C LEU A 8 14.27 19.29 3.61
N GLY A 9 15.09 20.01 4.38
CA GLY A 9 14.85 21.41 4.76
C GLY A 9 15.38 22.44 3.76
N THR A 10 16.38 22.09 2.94
CA THR A 10 17.17 23.08 2.18
C THR A 10 17.12 22.89 0.67
N ALA A 11 17.09 21.65 0.17
CA ALA A 11 17.14 21.37 -1.25
C ALA A 11 15.92 21.92 -2.01
N PRO A 12 16.03 22.27 -3.31
CA PRO A 12 14.87 22.71 -4.11
C PRO A 12 13.77 21.65 -4.14
N ILE A 13 12.53 22.06 -3.84
CA ILE A 13 11.39 21.13 -3.64
C ILE A 13 11.11 20.27 -4.88
N GLY A 14 11.26 20.82 -6.09
CA GLY A 14 11.07 20.05 -7.33
C GLY A 14 12.06 18.90 -7.48
N LYS A 15 13.36 19.20 -7.31
CA LYS A 15 14.43 18.20 -7.35
C LYS A 15 14.26 17.17 -6.24
N LEU A 16 13.94 17.63 -5.03
CA LEU A 16 13.76 16.78 -3.87
C LEU A 16 12.57 15.83 -4.04
N LEU A 17 11.42 16.34 -4.48
CA LEU A 17 10.25 15.50 -4.75
C LEU A 17 10.58 14.44 -5.79
N PHE A 18 11.27 14.78 -6.87
CA PHE A 18 11.68 13.81 -7.89
C PHE A 18 12.64 12.76 -7.34
N GLN A 19 13.66 13.19 -6.59
CA GLN A 19 14.64 12.28 -5.94
C GLN A 19 14.00 11.34 -4.93
N MET A 20 12.89 11.74 -4.31
CA MET A 20 12.18 10.90 -3.35
C MET A 20 11.08 10.05 -4.01
N ALA A 21 10.33 10.61 -4.95
CA ALA A 21 9.22 9.92 -5.59
C ALA A 21 9.68 8.87 -6.60
N LEU A 22 10.71 9.14 -7.41
CA LEU A 22 11.17 8.19 -8.42
C LEU A 22 11.58 6.85 -7.80
N PRO A 23 12.44 6.80 -6.75
CA PRO A 23 12.77 5.53 -6.10
C PRO A 23 11.55 4.84 -5.47
N SER A 24 10.61 5.59 -4.89
CA SER A 24 9.38 5.02 -4.35
C SER A 24 8.50 4.39 -5.44
N VAL A 25 8.33 5.03 -6.59
CA VAL A 25 7.58 4.47 -7.73
C VAL A 25 8.29 3.22 -8.26
N VAL A 26 9.61 3.28 -8.44
CA VAL A 26 10.41 2.14 -8.92
C VAL A 26 10.33 0.97 -7.94
N ALA A 27 10.41 1.22 -6.62
CA ALA A 27 10.25 0.19 -5.60
C ALA A 27 8.89 -0.50 -5.69
N GLN A 28 7.80 0.27 -5.88
CA GLN A 28 6.45 -0.28 -6.03
C GLN A 28 6.29 -1.10 -7.32
N LEU A 29 6.90 -0.65 -8.43
CA LEU A 29 6.93 -1.40 -9.69
C LEU A 29 7.72 -2.70 -9.55
N ILE A 30 8.90 -2.67 -8.92
CA ILE A 30 9.68 -3.87 -8.64
C ILE A 30 8.87 -4.83 -7.76
N ASN A 31 8.20 -4.31 -6.72
CA ASN A 31 7.37 -5.11 -5.84
C ASN A 31 6.28 -5.85 -6.62
N MET A 32 5.56 -5.13 -7.48
CA MET A 32 4.53 -5.73 -8.32
C MET A 32 5.10 -6.75 -9.32
N LEU A 33 6.22 -6.44 -9.99
CA LEU A 33 6.83 -7.32 -10.97
C LEU A 33 7.28 -8.64 -10.35
N TYR A 34 7.91 -8.64 -9.17
CA TYR A 34 8.31 -9.90 -8.54
C TYR A 34 7.08 -10.73 -8.15
N ASN A 35 6.00 -10.11 -7.65
CA ASN A 35 4.77 -10.84 -7.33
C ASN A 35 4.15 -11.51 -8.57
N ILE A 36 4.33 -10.92 -9.76
CA ILE A 36 3.90 -11.54 -11.02
C ILE A 36 4.82 -12.72 -11.37
N VAL A 37 6.14 -12.54 -11.27
CA VAL A 37 7.13 -13.59 -11.59
C VAL A 37 6.98 -14.81 -10.67
N ASP A 38 6.82 -14.60 -9.36
CA ASP A 38 6.58 -15.66 -8.37
C ASP A 38 5.35 -16.51 -8.75
N ARG A 39 4.25 -15.85 -9.13
CA ARG A 39 3.05 -16.55 -9.63
C ARG A 39 3.28 -17.32 -10.92
N ILE A 40 4.09 -16.80 -11.84
CA ILE A 40 4.44 -17.50 -13.07
C ILE A 40 5.20 -18.79 -12.73
N TYR A 41 6.17 -18.75 -11.82
CA TYR A 41 6.90 -19.95 -11.40
C TYR A 41 5.99 -20.98 -10.74
N ILE A 42 5.14 -20.56 -9.78
CA ILE A 42 4.18 -21.46 -9.11
C ILE A 42 3.21 -22.08 -10.11
N GLY A 43 2.72 -21.32 -11.08
CA GLY A 43 1.83 -21.82 -12.12
C GLY A 43 2.47 -22.86 -13.06
N HIS A 44 3.80 -22.85 -13.19
CA HIS A 44 4.57 -23.78 -14.03
C HIS A 44 5.13 -24.99 -13.27
N ILE A 45 4.75 -25.20 -12.00
CA ILE A 45 5.10 -26.43 -11.28
C ILE A 45 4.48 -27.62 -12.03
N PRO A 46 5.28 -28.64 -12.42
CA PRO A 46 4.78 -29.81 -13.13
C PRO A 46 3.62 -30.47 -12.37
N GLU A 47 2.58 -30.89 -13.10
CA GLU A 47 1.39 -31.63 -12.63
C GLU A 47 0.46 -30.90 -11.64
N VAL A 48 0.98 -30.04 -10.77
CA VAL A 48 0.22 -29.41 -9.68
C VAL A 48 0.08 -27.90 -9.80
N GLY A 49 0.73 -27.26 -10.78
CA GLY A 49 0.83 -25.80 -10.90
C GLY A 49 -0.50 -25.03 -10.80
N ALA A 50 -1.57 -25.54 -11.42
CA ALA A 50 -2.90 -24.92 -11.33
C ALA A 50 -3.51 -24.96 -9.91
N LEU A 51 -3.43 -26.11 -9.24
CA LEU A 51 -3.92 -26.27 -7.87
C LEU A 51 -3.04 -25.51 -6.86
N ALA A 52 -1.73 -25.52 -7.08
CA ALA A 52 -0.74 -24.77 -6.32
C ALA A 52 -1.00 -23.25 -6.39
N LEU A 53 -1.14 -22.71 -7.60
CA LEU A 53 -1.45 -21.30 -7.83
C LEU A 53 -2.78 -20.91 -7.18
N THR A 54 -3.79 -21.79 -7.25
CA THR A 54 -5.08 -21.56 -6.58
C THR A 54 -4.93 -21.55 -5.06
N GLY A 55 -4.19 -22.51 -4.49
CA GLY A 55 -3.90 -22.57 -3.05
C GLY A 55 -3.17 -21.31 -2.55
N VAL A 56 -2.12 -20.89 -3.26
CA VAL A 56 -1.37 -19.66 -2.94
C VAL A 56 -2.24 -18.40 -3.13
N GLY A 57 -3.14 -18.41 -4.11
CA GLY A 57 -4.13 -17.33 -4.29
C GLY A 57 -5.00 -17.10 -3.05
N VAL A 58 -5.42 -18.17 -2.38
CA VAL A 58 -6.23 -18.09 -1.13
C VAL A 58 -5.42 -17.55 0.06
N CYS A 59 -4.09 -17.63 0.02
CA CYS A 59 -3.21 -17.05 1.03
C CYS A 59 -3.15 -15.50 0.96
N MET A 60 -3.46 -14.89 -0.20
CA MET A 60 -3.25 -13.46 -0.45
C MET A 60 -3.99 -12.53 0.53
N PRO A 61 -5.28 -12.74 0.89
CA PRO A 61 -5.96 -11.87 1.86
C PRO A 61 -5.26 -11.86 3.23
N ILE A 62 -4.73 -13.01 3.65
CA ILE A 62 -3.98 -13.14 4.91
C ILE A 62 -2.65 -12.38 4.81
N ILE A 63 -1.92 -12.52 3.71
CA ILE A 63 -0.67 -11.80 3.44
C ILE A 63 -0.91 -10.27 3.40
N MET A 64 -2.03 -9.83 2.84
CA MET A 64 -2.42 -8.42 2.84
C MET A 64 -2.71 -7.91 4.26
N ILE A 65 -3.34 -8.70 5.13
CA ILE A 65 -3.55 -8.34 6.54
C ILE A 65 -2.21 -8.18 7.25
N VAL A 66 -1.26 -9.10 7.04
CA VAL A 66 0.11 -8.98 7.56
C VAL A 66 0.74 -7.65 7.09
N SER A 67 0.68 -7.36 5.80
CA SER A 67 1.22 -6.12 5.23
C SER A 67 0.51 -4.85 5.75
N ALA A 68 -0.78 -4.93 6.03
CA ALA A 68 -1.57 -3.85 6.63
C ALA A 68 -1.10 -3.54 8.05
N PHE A 69 -0.79 -4.54 8.87
CA PHE A 69 -0.18 -4.34 10.19
C PHE A 69 1.22 -3.72 10.10
N ALA A 70 1.99 -4.08 9.07
CA ALA A 70 3.30 -3.46 8.89
C ALA A 70 3.17 -1.97 8.55
N SER A 71 2.22 -1.66 7.68
CA SER A 71 1.88 -0.29 7.28
C SER A 71 1.24 0.49 8.42
N PHE A 72 0.48 -0.15 9.30
CA PHE A 72 -0.11 0.45 10.50
C PHE A 72 0.96 1.08 11.39
N VAL A 73 2.05 0.36 11.66
CA VAL A 73 3.13 0.91 12.49
C VAL A 73 4.01 1.88 11.68
N GLY A 74 4.40 1.50 10.46
CA GLY A 74 5.31 2.28 9.62
C GLY A 74 4.74 3.62 9.17
N ALA A 75 3.55 3.64 8.56
CA ALA A 75 2.90 4.84 8.07
C ALA A 75 2.42 5.79 9.19
N GLY A 76 2.35 5.29 10.43
CA GLY A 76 2.04 6.09 11.61
C GLY A 76 3.26 6.69 12.29
N GLY A 77 4.33 5.91 12.45
CA GLY A 77 5.55 6.33 13.15
C GLY A 77 6.51 7.17 12.30
N ALA A 78 6.65 6.84 11.02
CA ALA A 78 7.64 7.46 10.14
C ALA A 78 7.37 8.97 9.88
N PRO A 79 6.13 9.43 9.64
CA PRO A 79 5.84 10.85 9.52
C PRO A 79 6.13 11.63 10.80
N ARG A 80 5.80 11.06 11.96
CA ARG A 80 6.06 11.69 13.26
C ARG A 80 7.56 11.80 13.54
N ALA A 81 8.34 10.77 13.24
CA ALA A 81 9.79 10.83 13.32
C ALA A 81 10.36 11.94 12.42
N SER A 82 9.83 12.10 11.20
CA SER A 82 10.20 13.20 10.29
C SER A 82 9.85 14.59 10.84
N ILE A 83 8.69 14.75 11.49
CA ILE A 83 8.33 16.00 12.19
C ILE A 83 9.31 16.30 13.34
N PHE A 84 9.66 15.31 14.16
CA PHE A 84 10.63 15.49 15.25
C PHE A 84 12.02 15.86 14.73
N MET A 85 12.48 15.25 13.63
CA MET A 85 13.71 15.66 12.95
C MET A 85 13.66 17.10 12.48
N GLY A 86 12.52 17.54 11.90
CA GLY A 86 12.32 18.94 11.53
C GLY A 86 12.44 19.91 12.71
N ARG A 87 11.99 19.49 13.89
CA ARG A 87 12.11 20.24 15.16
C ARG A 87 13.51 20.21 15.77
N GLN A 88 14.46 19.48 15.19
CA GLN A 88 15.77 19.16 15.78
C GLN A 88 15.68 18.35 17.09
N ASP A 89 14.53 17.70 17.34
CA ASP A 89 14.33 16.82 18.50
C ASP A 89 14.68 15.37 18.12
N HIS A 90 15.97 15.12 18.02
CA HIS A 90 16.50 13.80 17.62
C HIS A 90 16.15 12.70 18.62
N GLU A 91 16.03 13.02 19.91
CA GLU A 91 15.69 12.03 20.93
C GLU A 91 14.25 11.54 20.76
N SER A 92 13.28 12.43 20.57
CA SER A 92 11.89 12.04 20.29
C SER A 92 11.76 11.30 18.95
N ALA A 93 12.54 11.68 17.95
CA ALA A 93 12.55 10.97 16.66
C ALA A 93 13.08 9.53 16.80
N GLU A 94 14.19 9.32 17.54
CA GLU A 94 14.71 7.98 17.84
C GLU A 94 13.75 7.19 18.75
N LYS A 95 13.04 7.84 19.70
CA LYS A 95 11.96 7.21 20.48
C LYS A 95 10.83 6.72 19.61
N SER A 96 10.36 7.52 18.64
CA SER A 96 9.34 7.10 17.69
C SER A 96 9.78 5.87 16.91
N LEU A 97 11.01 5.85 16.38
CA LEU A 97 11.58 4.68 15.70
C LEU A 97 11.66 3.45 16.63
N GLY A 98 12.29 3.59 17.80
CA GLY A 98 12.50 2.48 18.73
C GLY A 98 11.20 1.90 19.28
N ASN A 99 10.23 2.74 19.62
CA ASN A 99 8.91 2.29 20.08
C ASN A 99 8.14 1.57 18.96
N CYS A 100 8.15 2.12 17.75
CA CYS A 100 7.52 1.48 16.60
C CYS A 100 8.19 0.14 16.27
N PHE A 101 9.52 0.06 16.34
CA PHE A 101 10.24 -1.20 16.16
C PHE A 101 9.82 -2.24 17.21
N THR A 102 9.74 -1.88 18.49
CA THR A 102 9.27 -2.79 19.54
C THR A 102 7.83 -3.26 19.30
N VAL A 103 6.91 -2.36 18.94
CA VAL A 103 5.53 -2.74 18.60
C VAL A 103 5.49 -3.65 17.38
N GLN A 104 6.32 -3.38 16.38
CA GLN A 104 6.42 -4.21 15.19
C GLN A 104 6.86 -5.63 15.53
N LEU A 105 7.85 -5.80 16.42
CA LEU A 105 8.26 -7.11 16.91
C LEU A 105 7.13 -7.84 17.65
N ILE A 106 6.41 -7.13 18.53
CA ILE A 106 5.27 -7.70 19.26
C ILE A 106 4.17 -8.16 18.29
N ILE A 107 3.78 -7.31 17.35
CA ILE A 107 2.76 -7.64 16.33
C ILE A 107 3.24 -8.80 15.47
N SER A 108 4.52 -8.84 15.08
CA SER A 108 5.09 -9.95 14.32
C SER A 108 4.94 -11.28 15.03
N VAL A 109 5.31 -11.34 16.31
CA VAL A 109 5.20 -12.56 17.13
C VAL A 109 3.74 -12.99 17.29
N VAL A 110 2.85 -12.03 17.56
CA VAL A 110 1.41 -12.31 17.70
C VAL A 110 0.84 -12.84 16.38
N LEU A 111 1.15 -12.21 15.25
CA LEU A 111 0.70 -12.66 13.93
C LEU A 111 1.26 -14.03 13.59
N THR A 112 2.55 -14.29 13.81
CA THR A 112 3.14 -15.62 13.60
C THR A 112 2.43 -16.68 14.44
N ALA A 113 2.18 -16.42 15.73
CA ALA A 113 1.45 -17.36 16.59
C ALA A 113 0.02 -17.61 16.09
N VAL A 114 -0.70 -16.55 15.73
CA VAL A 114 -2.07 -16.67 15.21
C VAL A 114 -2.09 -17.46 13.90
N LEU A 115 -1.18 -17.16 12.98
CA LEU A 115 -1.11 -17.83 11.69
C LEU A 115 -0.72 -19.30 11.84
N LEU A 116 0.20 -19.67 12.74
CA LEU A 116 0.58 -21.06 12.94
C LEU A 116 -0.53 -21.88 13.64
N ILE A 117 -1.24 -21.30 14.61
CA ILE A 117 -2.29 -22.02 15.37
C ILE A 117 -3.57 -22.17 14.54
N TRP A 118 -3.99 -21.12 13.83
CA TRP A 118 -5.27 -21.08 13.11
C TRP A 118 -5.12 -21.10 11.58
N ASN A 119 -3.96 -21.50 11.05
CA ASN A 119 -3.68 -21.50 9.61
C ASN A 119 -4.83 -22.09 8.77
N ARG A 120 -5.12 -23.37 9.01
CA ARG A 120 -6.10 -24.15 8.23
C ARG A 120 -7.53 -23.61 8.37
N PRO A 121 -8.06 -23.33 9.59
CA PRO A 121 -9.36 -22.68 9.75
C PRO A 121 -9.47 -21.32 9.04
N LEU A 122 -8.44 -20.48 9.11
CA LEU A 122 -8.42 -19.19 8.44
C LEU A 122 -8.46 -19.38 6.92
N LEU A 123 -7.61 -20.25 6.36
CA LEU A 123 -7.61 -20.52 4.93
C LEU A 123 -8.95 -21.05 4.42
N LEU A 124 -9.60 -21.96 5.18
CA LEU A 124 -10.95 -22.43 4.84
C LEU A 124 -11.98 -21.30 4.90
N ALA A 125 -11.91 -20.43 5.91
CA ALA A 125 -12.79 -19.26 6.02
C ALA A 125 -12.60 -18.25 4.89
N PHE A 126 -11.37 -18.14 4.35
CA PHE A 126 -11.05 -17.30 3.19
C PHE A 126 -11.27 -18.00 1.84
N GLY A 127 -11.84 -19.22 1.83
CA GLY A 127 -12.32 -19.87 0.61
C GLY A 127 -11.45 -21.02 0.08
N ALA A 128 -10.52 -21.56 0.87
CA ALA A 128 -9.77 -22.75 0.47
C ALA A 128 -10.71 -23.96 0.35
N SER A 129 -10.50 -24.76 -0.70
CA SER A 129 -11.23 -26.01 -0.94
C SER A 129 -10.43 -27.22 -0.43
N ALA A 130 -11.08 -28.39 -0.38
CA ALA A 130 -10.40 -29.65 -0.01
C ALA A 130 -9.16 -29.96 -0.88
N ASN A 131 -9.17 -29.52 -2.13
CA ASN A 131 -8.08 -29.77 -3.10
C ASN A 131 -6.96 -28.73 -3.04
N THR A 132 -7.19 -27.58 -2.40
CA THR A 132 -6.25 -26.44 -2.39
C THR A 132 -5.69 -26.16 -0.99
N ILE A 133 -6.40 -26.60 0.05
CA ILE A 133 -6.03 -26.37 1.45
C ILE A 133 -4.65 -26.94 1.81
N GLY A 134 -4.24 -28.06 1.19
CA GLY A 134 -2.91 -28.65 1.41
C GLY A 134 -1.80 -27.67 1.02
N TYR A 135 -1.77 -27.27 -0.25
CA TYR A 135 -0.81 -26.30 -0.79
C TYR A 135 -0.83 -24.96 -0.04
N ALA A 136 -2.03 -24.46 0.27
CA ALA A 136 -2.19 -23.20 1.01
C ALA A 136 -1.63 -23.30 2.44
N THR A 137 -1.86 -24.42 3.12
CA THR A 137 -1.37 -24.65 4.49
C THR A 137 0.16 -24.77 4.51
N GLU A 138 0.73 -25.53 3.57
CA GLU A 138 2.18 -25.66 3.41
C GLU A 138 2.86 -24.31 3.19
N TYR A 139 2.36 -23.53 2.21
CA TYR A 139 2.85 -22.18 1.94
C TYR A 139 2.79 -21.30 3.19
N MET A 140 1.62 -21.26 3.84
CA MET A 140 1.36 -20.35 4.94
C MET A 140 2.11 -20.72 6.22
N ASN A 141 2.40 -22.01 6.47
CA ASN A 141 3.22 -22.42 7.62
C ASN A 141 4.65 -21.86 7.52
N ILE A 142 5.25 -21.93 6.34
CA ILE A 142 6.58 -21.38 6.09
C ILE A 142 6.53 -19.85 6.13
N TYR A 143 5.55 -19.25 5.47
CA TYR A 143 5.37 -17.80 5.44
C TYR A 143 5.16 -17.22 6.86
N ALA A 144 4.39 -17.90 7.71
CA ALA A 144 4.09 -17.47 9.07
C ALA A 144 5.37 -17.26 9.91
N ILE A 145 6.36 -18.15 9.78
CA ILE A 145 7.67 -18.01 10.46
C ILE A 145 8.40 -16.77 9.94
N GLY A 146 8.31 -16.50 8.65
CA GLY A 146 8.93 -15.33 8.02
C GLY A 146 8.21 -14.01 8.21
N THR A 147 7.03 -14.00 8.84
CA THR A 147 6.23 -12.78 9.11
C THR A 147 7.06 -11.70 9.78
N LEU A 148 7.97 -12.06 10.69
CA LEU A 148 8.89 -11.12 11.33
C LEU A 148 9.72 -10.33 10.32
N PHE A 149 10.29 -11.00 9.32
CA PHE A 149 11.13 -10.35 8.31
C PHE A 149 10.30 -9.45 7.38
N VAL A 150 9.09 -9.89 7.03
CA VAL A 150 8.14 -9.08 6.24
C VAL A 150 7.78 -7.81 7.00
N GLN A 151 7.43 -7.93 8.28
CA GLN A 151 7.08 -6.81 9.14
C GLN A 151 8.24 -5.81 9.26
N ILE A 152 9.45 -6.28 9.53
CA ILE A 152 10.63 -5.40 9.62
C ILE A 152 10.87 -4.72 8.27
N THR A 153 10.87 -5.47 7.17
CA THR A 153 11.13 -4.93 5.83
C THR A 153 10.13 -3.84 5.49
N LEU A 154 8.83 -4.10 5.56
CA LEU A 154 7.81 -3.12 5.14
C LEU A 154 7.68 -1.96 6.14
N GLY A 155 7.63 -2.26 7.43
CA GLY A 155 7.38 -1.25 8.47
C GLY A 155 8.57 -0.33 8.70
N MET A 156 9.79 -0.86 8.77
CA MET A 156 10.98 -0.07 9.09
C MET A 156 11.58 0.61 7.85
N ASN A 157 11.31 0.11 6.64
CA ASN A 157 11.67 0.81 5.40
C ASN A 157 11.05 2.22 5.32
N MET A 158 9.81 2.39 5.82
CA MET A 158 9.17 3.71 5.90
C MET A 158 9.99 4.72 6.71
N PHE A 159 10.70 4.29 7.76
CA PHE A 159 11.59 5.15 8.54
C PHE A 159 12.89 5.51 7.79
N ILE A 160 13.36 4.67 6.87
CA ILE A 160 14.49 5.00 5.98
C ILE A 160 14.06 6.12 5.01
N ILE A 161 12.90 5.96 4.39
CA ILE A 161 12.33 6.97 3.47
C ILE A 161 12.04 8.27 4.23
N ALA A 162 11.50 8.21 5.45
CA ALA A 162 11.18 9.37 6.26
C ALA A 162 12.37 10.31 6.57
N GLN A 163 13.59 9.77 6.49
CA GLN A 163 14.85 10.48 6.70
C GLN A 163 15.42 11.12 5.43
N GLY A 164 14.82 10.89 4.27
CA GLY A 164 15.34 11.37 2.98
C GLY A 164 16.05 10.31 2.14
N PHE A 165 16.20 9.08 2.63
CA PHE A 165 16.94 8.01 1.96
C PHE A 165 16.04 7.11 1.09
N ALA A 166 15.29 7.70 0.16
CA ALA A 166 14.36 6.95 -0.71
C ALA A 166 15.08 5.91 -1.58
N GLU A 167 16.27 6.22 -2.11
CA GLU A 167 17.09 5.27 -2.88
C GLU A 167 17.51 4.06 -2.03
N THR A 168 17.96 4.28 -0.79
CA THR A 168 18.30 3.19 0.13
C THR A 168 17.08 2.32 0.46
N GLY A 169 15.90 2.96 0.59
CA GLY A 169 14.64 2.26 0.77
C GLY A 169 14.27 1.40 -0.45
N MET A 170 14.43 1.94 -1.67
CA MET A 170 14.21 1.19 -2.91
C MET A 170 15.17 0.00 -3.04
N LEU A 171 16.44 0.17 -2.65
CA LEU A 171 17.43 -0.91 -2.66
C LEU A 171 16.99 -2.09 -1.78
N SER A 172 16.32 -1.87 -0.65
CA SER A 172 15.83 -2.99 0.16
C SER A 172 14.77 -3.82 -0.59
N VAL A 173 13.89 -3.16 -1.34
CA VAL A 173 12.87 -3.84 -2.16
C VAL A 173 13.52 -4.57 -3.34
N LEU A 174 14.53 -3.95 -3.96
CA LEU A 174 15.29 -4.55 -5.05
C LEU A 174 16.05 -5.81 -4.59
N ILE A 175 16.71 -5.77 -3.44
CA ILE A 175 17.41 -6.92 -2.86
C ILE A 175 16.42 -8.08 -2.67
N GLY A 176 15.25 -7.83 -2.08
CA GLY A 176 14.22 -8.85 -1.90
C GLY A 176 13.73 -9.42 -3.23
N ALA A 177 13.33 -8.55 -4.16
CA ALA A 177 12.79 -8.97 -5.45
C ALA A 177 13.79 -9.80 -6.28
N VAL A 178 15.04 -9.32 -6.40
CA VAL A 178 16.08 -10.02 -7.17
C VAL A 178 16.43 -11.36 -6.52
N THR A 179 16.54 -11.39 -5.19
CA THR A 179 16.82 -12.64 -4.47
C THR A 179 15.69 -13.64 -4.68
N ASN A 180 14.43 -13.20 -4.60
CA ASN A 180 13.27 -14.08 -4.76
C ASN A 180 13.21 -14.65 -6.18
N ILE A 181 13.34 -13.81 -7.21
CA ILE A 181 13.34 -14.25 -8.61
C ILE A 181 14.42 -15.30 -8.91
N VAL A 182 15.57 -15.22 -8.22
CA VAL A 182 16.67 -16.18 -8.36
C VAL A 182 16.45 -17.44 -7.53
N LEU A 183 15.97 -17.31 -6.29
CA LEU A 183 15.78 -18.43 -5.36
C LEU A 183 14.54 -19.28 -5.70
N ASP A 184 13.48 -18.68 -6.26
CA ASP A 184 12.26 -19.38 -6.62
C ASP A 184 12.53 -20.57 -7.54
N PRO A 185 13.16 -20.44 -8.73
CA PRO A 185 13.38 -21.60 -9.59
C PRO A 185 14.32 -22.63 -8.97
N VAL A 186 15.25 -22.21 -8.11
CA VAL A 186 16.16 -23.12 -7.39
C VAL A 186 15.37 -23.99 -6.40
N PHE A 187 14.55 -23.39 -5.55
CA PHE A 187 13.78 -24.16 -4.57
C PHE A 187 12.61 -24.91 -5.20
N ILE A 188 11.92 -24.31 -6.16
CA ILE A 188 10.75 -24.90 -6.80
C ILE A 188 11.16 -26.07 -7.71
N PHE A 189 12.11 -25.86 -8.64
CA PHE A 189 12.40 -26.83 -9.70
C PHE A 189 13.67 -27.65 -9.47
N VAL A 190 14.73 -27.06 -8.89
CA VAL A 190 16.00 -27.80 -8.68
C VAL A 190 15.94 -28.70 -7.45
N PHE A 191 15.33 -28.21 -6.36
CA PHE A 191 15.15 -28.99 -5.13
C PHE A 191 13.77 -29.67 -5.02
N ASP A 192 12.93 -29.53 -6.04
CA ASP A 192 11.60 -30.17 -6.13
C ASP A 192 10.72 -29.93 -4.90
N MET A 193 10.83 -28.73 -4.29
CA MET A 193 10.07 -28.37 -3.08
C MET A 193 8.69 -27.78 -3.40
N GLY A 194 8.35 -27.61 -4.68
CA GLY A 194 7.07 -27.07 -5.13
C GLY A 194 6.67 -25.76 -4.42
N VAL A 195 5.45 -25.71 -3.90
CA VAL A 195 4.87 -24.54 -3.22
C VAL A 195 5.62 -24.16 -1.94
N SER A 196 6.12 -25.16 -1.21
CA SER A 196 6.94 -24.93 -0.01
C SER A 196 8.26 -24.23 -0.36
N GLY A 197 8.82 -24.55 -1.52
CA GLY A 197 10.02 -23.89 -2.07
C GLY A 197 9.79 -22.40 -2.36
N ALA A 198 8.66 -22.05 -2.99
CA ALA A 198 8.29 -20.66 -3.27
C ALA A 198 8.13 -19.83 -1.98
N ALA A 199 7.47 -20.41 -0.95
CA ALA A 199 7.33 -19.77 0.35
C ALA A 199 8.70 -19.53 1.01
N LEU A 200 9.59 -20.53 0.96
CA LEU A 200 10.93 -20.43 1.54
C LEU A 200 11.78 -19.37 0.85
N ALA A 201 11.76 -19.34 -0.49
CA ALA A 201 12.44 -18.33 -1.29
C ALA A 201 11.97 -16.91 -0.94
N THR A 202 10.66 -16.73 -0.80
CA THR A 202 10.05 -15.46 -0.38
C THR A 202 10.55 -15.03 1.00
N ILE A 203 10.54 -15.93 1.98
CA ILE A 203 10.95 -15.60 3.35
C ILE A 203 12.44 -15.30 3.46
N LEU A 204 13.30 -16.05 2.76
CA LEU A 204 14.74 -15.78 2.72
C LEU A 204 15.04 -14.42 2.07
N SER A 205 14.31 -14.08 1.01
CA SER A 205 14.43 -12.79 0.34
C SER A 205 14.00 -11.64 1.23
N GLN A 206 12.94 -11.82 2.00
CA GLN A 206 12.49 -10.86 3.01
C GLN A 206 13.47 -10.78 4.19
N ALA A 207 14.12 -11.89 4.57
CA ALA A 207 15.16 -11.88 5.61
C ALA A 207 16.38 -11.06 5.18
N LEU A 208 16.82 -11.17 3.92
CA LEU A 208 17.90 -10.33 3.38
C LEU A 208 17.50 -8.85 3.29
N SER A 209 16.24 -8.59 2.93
CA SER A 209 15.69 -7.23 2.88
C SER A 209 15.60 -6.62 4.29
N ALA A 210 15.17 -7.40 5.28
CA ALA A 210 15.13 -7.01 6.68
C ALA A 210 16.55 -6.77 7.23
N ALA A 211 17.51 -7.63 6.89
CA ALA A 211 18.91 -7.44 7.25
C ALA A 211 19.45 -6.13 6.69
N TRP A 212 19.19 -5.81 5.43
CA TRP A 212 19.58 -4.53 4.83
C TRP A 212 18.96 -3.33 5.57
N VAL A 213 17.66 -3.37 5.85
CA VAL A 213 16.95 -2.32 6.60
C VAL A 213 17.54 -2.14 8.00
N MET A 214 17.83 -3.23 8.70
CA MET A 214 18.43 -3.21 10.03
C MET A 214 19.87 -2.70 10.01
N LEU A 215 20.69 -3.12 9.04
CA LEU A 215 22.05 -2.63 8.85
C LEU A 215 22.07 -1.12 8.62
N PHE A 216 21.11 -0.59 7.87
CA PHE A 216 20.99 0.85 7.68
C PHE A 216 20.57 1.57 8.97
N LEU A 217 19.49 1.13 9.62
CA LEU A 217 18.91 1.78 10.80
C LEU A 217 19.73 1.59 12.10
N THR A 218 20.71 0.69 12.10
CA THR A 218 21.71 0.56 13.18
C THR A 218 23.08 1.11 12.78
N GLY A 219 23.25 1.49 11.50
CA GLY A 219 24.52 1.91 10.92
C GLY A 219 24.93 3.35 11.24
N LYS A 220 26.03 3.79 10.63
CA LYS A 220 26.59 5.14 10.83
C LYS A 220 25.97 6.20 9.90
N LYS A 221 25.43 5.80 8.75
CA LYS A 221 24.90 6.70 7.71
C LYS A 221 23.47 7.21 7.98
N THR A 222 22.73 6.56 8.87
CA THR A 222 21.34 6.93 9.21
C THR A 222 21.30 8.15 10.14
N HIS A 223 20.30 9.01 9.98
CA HIS A 223 20.05 10.14 10.89
C HIS A 223 19.34 9.68 12.17
N LEU A 224 18.53 8.62 12.08
CA LEU A 224 17.81 7.99 13.19
C LEU A 224 18.33 6.58 13.41
N LYS A 225 18.76 6.29 14.64
CA LYS A 225 19.31 4.99 15.00
C LYS A 225 18.36 4.23 15.90
N ILE A 226 18.23 2.92 15.65
CA ILE A 226 17.63 2.02 16.62
C ILE A 226 18.60 1.89 17.79
N ARG A 227 18.20 2.44 18.94
CA ARG A 227 18.94 2.31 20.20
C ARG A 227 18.10 1.51 21.19
N ILE A 228 18.73 0.52 21.83
CA ILE A 228 18.08 -0.31 22.85
C ILE A 228 17.41 0.55 23.94
N LYS A 229 18.06 1.65 24.35
CA LYS A 229 17.52 2.59 25.35
C LYS A 229 16.18 3.23 24.94
N GLN A 230 15.93 3.39 23.64
CA GLN A 230 14.72 4.02 23.08
C GLN A 230 13.64 3.01 22.66
N MET A 231 13.88 1.71 22.86
CA MET A 231 12.91 0.64 22.58
C MET A 231 11.82 0.49 23.66
N ARG A 232 12.00 1.13 24.83
CA ARG A 232 11.01 1.10 25.91
C ARG A 232 9.72 1.80 25.44
N LEU A 233 8.61 1.06 25.49
CA LEU A 233 7.30 1.56 25.09
C LEU A 233 6.85 2.71 26.00
N GLN A 234 6.51 3.83 25.38
CA GLN A 234 5.97 5.04 26.01
C GLN A 234 4.65 5.37 25.32
N SER A 235 3.55 5.29 26.08
CA SER A 235 2.19 5.54 25.57
C SER A 235 2.06 6.90 24.88
N SER A 236 2.73 7.93 25.41
CA SER A 236 2.77 9.29 24.84
C SER A 236 3.39 9.37 23.45
N ILE A 237 4.29 8.44 23.10
CA ILE A 237 4.93 8.37 21.78
C ILE A 237 4.17 7.42 20.86
N ILE A 238 3.86 6.22 21.35
CA ILE A 238 3.34 5.15 20.49
C ILE A 238 1.87 5.30 20.14
N LEU A 239 1.00 5.72 21.08
CA LEU A 239 -0.45 5.83 20.81
C LEU A 239 -0.76 6.82 19.68
N PRO A 240 -0.11 8.01 19.62
CA PRO A 240 -0.31 8.90 18.49
C PRO A 240 0.25 8.36 17.16
N CYS A 241 1.35 7.58 17.18
CA CYS A 241 1.85 6.91 15.98
C CYS A 241 0.82 5.90 15.47
N LEU A 242 0.32 5.03 16.35
CA LEU A 242 -0.70 4.04 16.00
C LEU A 242 -1.99 4.70 15.49
N ALA A 243 -2.45 5.77 16.14
CA ALA A 243 -3.62 6.50 15.69
C ALA A 243 -3.47 7.05 14.26
N LEU A 244 -2.29 7.55 13.90
CA LEU A 244 -2.01 8.02 12.55
C LEU A 244 -2.01 6.86 11.53
N GLY A 245 -1.41 5.73 11.92
CA GLY A 245 -1.35 4.50 11.14
C GLY A 245 -2.70 3.83 10.89
N THR A 246 -3.67 4.03 11.79
CA THR A 246 -5.02 3.46 11.69
C THR A 246 -5.70 3.81 10.37
N ALA A 247 -5.46 5.01 9.82
CA ALA A 247 -6.03 5.40 8.53
C ALA A 247 -5.56 4.49 7.39
N THR A 248 -4.24 4.23 7.31
CA THR A 248 -3.66 3.33 6.30
C THR A 248 -4.10 1.88 6.51
N PHE A 249 -4.18 1.43 7.76
CA PHE A 249 -4.68 0.10 8.11
C PHE A 249 -6.14 -0.08 7.64
N ILE A 250 -7.02 0.87 7.99
CA ILE A 250 -8.42 0.88 7.56
C ILE A 250 -8.49 0.89 6.03
N MET A 251 -7.68 1.69 5.34
CA MET A 251 -7.66 1.76 3.88
C MET A 251 -7.32 0.41 3.24
N GLN A 252 -6.34 -0.33 3.77
CA GLN A 252 -5.98 -1.65 3.26
C GLN A 252 -7.03 -2.71 3.64
N ALA A 253 -7.43 -2.79 4.91
CA ALA A 253 -8.39 -3.79 5.37
C ALA A 253 -9.76 -3.67 4.68
N SER A 254 -10.20 -2.44 4.40
CA SER A 254 -11.47 -2.19 3.71
C SER A 254 -11.47 -2.61 2.25
N GLU A 255 -10.31 -2.66 1.58
CA GLU A 255 -10.21 -3.08 0.17
C GLU A 255 -10.63 -4.54 0.00
N SER A 256 -10.25 -5.41 0.94
CA SER A 256 -10.67 -6.81 0.96
C SER A 256 -12.19 -6.95 1.10
N VAL A 257 -12.82 -6.16 1.98
CA VAL A 257 -14.27 -6.19 2.20
C VAL A 257 -15.04 -5.68 0.98
N ILE A 258 -14.56 -4.59 0.38
CA ILE A 258 -15.17 -3.97 -0.81
C ILE A 258 -15.11 -4.93 -2.00
N SER A 259 -13.97 -5.62 -2.20
CA SER A 259 -13.82 -6.61 -3.27
C SER A 259 -14.89 -7.72 -3.18
N VAL A 260 -15.13 -8.26 -1.98
CA VAL A 260 -16.17 -9.28 -1.75
C VAL A 260 -17.57 -8.73 -2.04
N CYS A 261 -17.86 -7.50 -1.62
CA CYS A 261 -19.16 -6.86 -1.84
C CYS A 261 -19.44 -6.60 -3.33
N PHE A 262 -18.44 -6.10 -4.07
CA PHE A 262 -18.54 -5.93 -5.52
C PHE A 262 -18.75 -7.25 -6.24
N ASN A 263 -17.93 -8.27 -5.93
CA ASN A 263 -18.04 -9.57 -6.60
C ASN A 263 -19.42 -10.22 -6.34
N SER A 264 -19.92 -10.16 -5.11
CA SER A 264 -21.26 -10.67 -4.76
C SER A 264 -22.38 -9.93 -5.51
N SER A 265 -22.34 -8.59 -5.50
CA SER A 265 -23.36 -7.77 -6.19
C SER A 265 -23.32 -7.97 -7.71
N LEU A 266 -22.13 -7.96 -8.31
CA LEU A 266 -21.94 -8.16 -9.75
C LEU A 266 -22.33 -9.56 -10.20
N LEU A 267 -22.03 -10.60 -9.40
CA LEU A 267 -22.46 -11.96 -9.70
C LEU A 267 -23.99 -12.05 -9.77
N ARG A 268 -24.69 -11.38 -8.84
CA ARG A 268 -26.17 -11.38 -8.79
C ARG A 268 -26.81 -10.69 -10.01
N TYR A 269 -26.27 -9.56 -10.47
CA TYR A 269 -26.90 -8.76 -11.53
C TYR A 269 -26.35 -9.01 -12.93
N GLY A 270 -25.08 -9.41 -13.04
CA GLY A 270 -24.36 -9.52 -14.31
C GLY A 270 -23.66 -10.86 -14.55
N GLY A 271 -23.72 -11.81 -13.61
CA GLY A 271 -23.09 -13.12 -13.74
C GLY A 271 -21.56 -13.06 -13.83
N ASP A 272 -20.96 -14.16 -14.28
CA ASP A 272 -19.51 -14.35 -14.26
C ASP A 272 -18.74 -13.35 -15.14
N ILE A 273 -19.33 -12.90 -16.27
CA ILE A 273 -18.70 -11.91 -17.14
C ILE A 273 -18.51 -10.56 -16.44
N ALA A 274 -19.45 -10.18 -15.56
CA ALA A 274 -19.35 -8.96 -14.77
C ALA A 274 -18.30 -9.09 -13.65
N VAL A 275 -18.22 -10.25 -13.01
CA VAL A 275 -17.17 -10.53 -12.01
C VAL A 275 -15.79 -10.52 -12.67
N GLY A 276 -15.62 -11.19 -13.82
CA GLY A 276 -14.37 -11.19 -14.58
C GLY A 276 -13.98 -9.79 -15.06
N THR A 277 -14.97 -8.97 -15.44
CA THR A 277 -14.74 -7.55 -15.78
C THR A 277 -14.24 -6.76 -14.57
N MET A 278 -14.79 -7.00 -13.38
CA MET A 278 -14.30 -6.35 -12.15
C MET A 278 -12.85 -6.69 -11.87
N THR A 279 -12.41 -7.93 -12.13
CA THR A 279 -10.99 -8.31 -12.00
C THR A 279 -10.09 -7.51 -12.93
N ILE A 280 -10.51 -7.25 -14.17
CA ILE A 280 -9.79 -6.37 -15.09
C ILE A 280 -9.75 -4.93 -14.54
N LEU A 281 -10.89 -4.40 -14.09
CA LEU A 281 -11.00 -3.04 -13.55
C LEU A 281 -10.09 -2.84 -12.33
N THR A 282 -10.12 -3.74 -11.36
CA THR A 282 -9.27 -3.65 -10.16
C THR A 282 -7.80 -3.80 -10.51
N SER A 283 -7.45 -4.67 -11.47
CA SER A 283 -6.08 -4.79 -11.96
C SER A 283 -5.59 -3.47 -12.57
N VAL A 284 -6.37 -2.87 -13.49
CA VAL A 284 -6.07 -1.55 -14.07
C VAL A 284 -5.93 -0.48 -12.97
N MET A 285 -6.80 -0.49 -11.97
CA MET A 285 -6.74 0.45 -10.83
C MET A 285 -5.46 0.27 -10.02
N GLN A 286 -5.02 -0.96 -9.73
CA GLN A 286 -3.77 -1.19 -9.02
C GLN A 286 -2.59 -0.55 -9.77
N PHE A 287 -2.47 -0.80 -11.08
CA PHE A 287 -1.43 -0.17 -11.91
C PHE A 287 -1.55 1.36 -11.93
N ALA A 288 -2.78 1.87 -12.03
CA ALA A 288 -3.06 3.30 -12.04
C ALA A 288 -2.57 4.02 -10.77
N LEU A 289 -2.72 3.37 -9.61
CA LEU A 289 -2.41 3.96 -8.31
C LEU A 289 -0.93 3.90 -7.93
N LEU A 290 -0.11 3.02 -8.52
CA LEU A 290 1.31 2.88 -8.13
C LEU A 290 2.08 4.20 -8.22
N PRO A 291 2.03 4.96 -9.33
CA PRO A 291 2.76 6.23 -9.42
C PRO A 291 2.22 7.30 -8.47
N LEU A 292 0.90 7.35 -8.26
CA LEU A 292 0.28 8.29 -7.31
C LEU A 292 0.72 8.00 -5.88
N GLN A 293 0.79 6.72 -5.49
CA GLN A 293 1.30 6.32 -4.19
C GLN A 293 2.78 6.68 -4.03
N GLY A 294 3.61 6.42 -5.06
CA GLY A 294 5.03 6.77 -5.02
C GLY A 294 5.28 8.29 -4.92
N LEU A 295 4.51 9.11 -5.64
CA LEU A 295 4.51 10.58 -5.49
C LEU A 295 4.14 11.00 -4.05
N GLY A 296 3.10 10.38 -3.49
CA GLY A 296 2.66 10.63 -2.12
C GLY A 296 3.72 10.28 -1.09
N GLN A 297 4.31 9.08 -1.20
CA GLN A 297 5.40 8.62 -0.32
C GLN A 297 6.65 9.49 -0.43
N GLY A 298 6.99 9.97 -1.63
CA GLY A 298 8.11 10.88 -1.83
C GLY A 298 7.88 12.28 -1.24
N ALA A 299 6.64 12.78 -1.28
CA ALA A 299 6.28 14.09 -0.73
C ALA A 299 6.13 14.10 0.80
N GLN A 300 5.70 12.98 1.39
CA GLN A 300 5.43 12.85 2.83
C GLN A 300 6.60 13.30 3.71
N PRO A 301 7.86 12.81 3.57
CA PRO A 301 8.99 13.24 4.38
C PRO A 301 9.31 14.73 4.23
N ILE A 302 9.18 15.27 3.01
CA ILE A 302 9.43 16.68 2.73
C ILE A 302 8.43 17.53 3.53
N ILE A 303 7.14 17.18 3.48
CA ILE A 303 6.09 17.91 4.18
C ILE A 303 6.25 17.76 5.70
N SER A 304 6.45 16.55 6.20
CA SER A 304 6.59 16.27 7.63
C SER A 304 7.78 16.98 8.26
N TYR A 305 8.96 16.90 7.63
CA TYR A 305 10.15 17.60 8.11
C TYR A 305 9.94 19.12 8.16
N ASN A 306 9.42 19.72 7.08
CA ASN A 306 9.23 21.17 7.02
C ASN A 306 8.09 21.66 7.94
N TYR A 307 7.08 20.83 8.20
CA TYR A 307 6.07 21.11 9.22
C TYR A 307 6.69 21.10 10.62
N GLY A 308 7.57 20.14 10.91
CA GLY A 308 8.36 20.11 12.13
C GLY A 308 9.27 21.33 12.30
N ALA A 309 9.95 21.73 11.23
CA ALA A 309 10.84 22.90 11.19
C ALA A 309 10.10 24.26 11.15
N ARG A 310 8.76 24.25 11.24
CA ARG A 310 7.87 25.41 11.13
C ARG A 310 8.04 26.23 9.85
N ASN A 311 8.46 25.60 8.76
CA ASN A 311 8.61 26.25 7.46
C ASN A 311 7.32 26.13 6.63
N ALA A 312 6.33 26.97 6.95
CA ALA A 312 5.02 26.97 6.32
C ALA A 312 5.08 27.16 4.80
N ASP A 313 6.02 27.95 4.30
CA ASP A 313 6.18 28.20 2.86
C ASP A 313 6.67 26.97 2.10
N ARG A 314 7.63 26.23 2.65
CA ARG A 314 8.05 24.95 2.04
C ARG A 314 6.93 23.92 2.11
N VAL A 315 6.16 23.86 3.19
CA VAL A 315 4.99 22.96 3.30
C VAL A 315 3.97 23.26 2.19
N LYS A 316 3.60 24.54 1.98
CA LYS A 316 2.69 24.95 0.90
C LYS A 316 3.22 24.60 -0.49
N LYS A 317 4.51 24.87 -0.74
CA LYS A 317 5.16 24.58 -2.03
C LYS A 317 5.24 23.08 -2.29
N ALA A 318 5.57 22.27 -1.29
CA ALA A 318 5.63 20.81 -1.40
C ALA A 318 4.24 20.20 -1.66
N PHE A 319 3.22 20.62 -0.90
CA PHE A 319 1.85 20.20 -1.14
C PHE A 319 1.35 20.64 -2.53
N GLY A 320 1.59 21.89 -2.93
CA GLY A 320 1.17 22.40 -4.24
C GLY A 320 1.82 21.65 -5.40
N LEU A 321 3.10 21.28 -5.26
CA LEU A 321 3.78 20.47 -6.27
C LEU A 321 3.25 19.03 -6.31
N LEU A 322 3.03 18.40 -5.15
CA LEU A 322 2.40 17.07 -5.07
C LEU A 322 1.02 17.09 -5.74
N LEU A 323 0.17 18.05 -5.39
CA LEU A 323 -1.18 18.18 -5.94
C LEU A 323 -1.15 18.34 -7.46
N ARG A 324 -0.33 19.26 -7.99
CA ARG A 324 -0.19 19.48 -9.44
C ARG A 324 0.32 18.24 -10.15
N SER A 325 1.37 17.61 -9.63
CA SER A 325 1.97 16.41 -10.25
C SER A 325 0.99 15.25 -10.26
N SER A 326 0.29 15.02 -9.13
CA SER A 326 -0.73 13.98 -9.01
C SER A 326 -1.93 14.24 -9.92
N LEU A 327 -2.41 15.48 -10.05
CA LEU A 327 -3.50 15.84 -10.95
C LEU A 327 -3.12 15.70 -12.42
N VAL A 328 -1.90 16.12 -12.80
CA VAL A 328 -1.41 15.95 -14.18
C VAL A 328 -1.35 14.46 -14.52
N TYR A 329 -0.77 13.65 -13.65
CA TYR A 329 -0.71 12.20 -13.86
C TYR A 329 -2.11 11.57 -13.93
N SER A 330 -3.00 11.85 -12.98
CA SER A 330 -4.34 11.26 -12.96
C SER A 330 -5.17 11.70 -14.17
N THR A 331 -4.99 12.92 -14.66
CA THR A 331 -5.64 13.44 -15.86
C THR A 331 -5.15 12.73 -17.12
N LEU A 332 -3.83 12.59 -17.29
CA LEU A 332 -3.24 11.90 -18.44
C LEU A 332 -3.70 10.43 -18.49
N LEU A 333 -3.70 9.76 -17.34
CA LEU A 333 -4.15 8.38 -17.25
C LEU A 333 -5.65 8.23 -17.51
N TRP A 334 -6.47 9.14 -16.96
CA TRP A 334 -7.90 9.17 -17.24
C TRP A 334 -8.19 9.36 -18.73
N LEU A 335 -7.49 10.29 -19.40
CA LEU A 335 -7.62 10.49 -20.85
C LEU A 335 -7.23 9.22 -21.63
N ALA A 336 -6.14 8.56 -21.24
CA ALA A 336 -5.72 7.31 -21.87
C ALA A 336 -6.79 6.20 -21.73
N LEU A 337 -7.38 6.04 -20.54
CA LEU A 337 -8.43 5.06 -20.26
C LEU A 337 -9.76 5.40 -20.98
N LEU A 338 -10.06 6.69 -21.17
CA LEU A 338 -11.26 7.14 -21.88
C LEU A 338 -11.15 6.88 -23.39
N LEU A 339 -9.99 7.23 -23.97
CA LEU A 339 -9.72 7.15 -25.40
C LEU A 339 -9.45 5.72 -25.87
N PHE A 340 -8.72 4.93 -25.09
CA PHE A 340 -8.26 3.58 -25.48
C PHE A 340 -8.64 2.47 -24.47
N PRO A 341 -9.89 2.40 -23.97
CA PRO A 341 -10.29 1.42 -22.95
C PRO A 341 -10.08 -0.04 -23.39
N GLY A 342 -10.33 -0.34 -24.67
CA GLY A 342 -10.16 -1.69 -25.21
C GLY A 342 -8.71 -2.17 -25.20
N VAL A 343 -7.73 -1.26 -25.35
CA VAL A 343 -6.31 -1.59 -25.23
C VAL A 343 -6.01 -2.05 -23.80
N PHE A 344 -6.48 -1.29 -22.80
CA PHE A 344 -6.29 -1.67 -21.39
C PHE A 344 -6.98 -2.99 -21.05
N ALA A 345 -8.19 -3.24 -21.56
CA ALA A 345 -8.86 -4.53 -21.38
C ALA A 345 -8.07 -5.69 -22.02
N SER A 346 -7.54 -5.48 -23.24
CA SER A 346 -6.80 -6.50 -23.98
C SER A 346 -5.45 -6.88 -23.37
N ILE A 347 -4.89 -6.06 -22.48
CA ILE A 347 -3.69 -6.41 -21.70
C ILE A 347 -3.96 -7.60 -20.78
N PHE A 348 -5.19 -7.73 -20.27
CA PHE A 348 -5.54 -8.72 -19.25
C PHE A 348 -6.28 -9.94 -19.79
N THR A 349 -6.85 -9.85 -21.00
CA THR A 349 -7.59 -10.96 -21.61
C THR A 349 -7.55 -10.89 -23.13
N SER A 350 -7.62 -12.05 -23.77
CA SER A 350 -7.82 -12.17 -25.23
C SER A 350 -9.26 -12.54 -25.61
N ASP A 351 -10.15 -12.73 -24.62
CA ASP A 351 -11.56 -13.05 -24.84
C ASP A 351 -12.31 -11.82 -25.35
N ALA A 352 -12.75 -11.88 -26.61
CA ALA A 352 -13.46 -10.79 -27.28
C ALA A 352 -14.76 -10.39 -26.56
N SER A 353 -15.48 -11.34 -25.95
CA SER A 353 -16.72 -11.07 -25.23
C SER A 353 -16.45 -10.29 -23.95
N LEU A 354 -15.39 -10.67 -23.21
CA LEU A 354 -14.98 -9.99 -21.99
C LEU A 354 -14.42 -8.60 -22.28
N ILE A 355 -13.64 -8.43 -23.35
CA ILE A 355 -13.14 -7.12 -23.81
C ILE A 355 -14.30 -6.21 -24.19
N ALA A 356 -15.29 -6.72 -24.94
CA ALA A 356 -16.45 -5.96 -25.37
C ALA A 356 -17.28 -5.47 -24.17
N PHE A 357 -17.41 -6.29 -23.12
CA PHE A 357 -18.12 -5.91 -21.89
C PHE A 357 -17.29 -4.97 -21.00
N ALA A 358 -15.98 -5.21 -20.87
CA ALA A 358 -15.08 -4.41 -20.04
C ALA A 358 -14.85 -2.99 -20.62
N THR A 359 -14.85 -2.84 -21.93
CA THR A 359 -14.60 -1.55 -22.60
C THR A 359 -15.53 -0.41 -22.12
N PRO A 360 -16.86 -0.53 -22.16
CA PRO A 360 -17.75 0.48 -21.60
C PRO A 360 -17.65 0.56 -20.07
N ALA A 361 -17.43 -0.56 -19.37
CA ALA A 361 -17.28 -0.58 -17.91
C ALA A 361 -16.06 0.22 -17.42
N ILE A 362 -14.92 0.15 -18.14
CA ILE A 362 -13.72 0.95 -17.86
C ILE A 362 -14.04 2.45 -17.89
N ARG A 363 -14.74 2.92 -18.93
CA ARG A 363 -15.09 4.34 -19.04
C ARG A 363 -15.95 4.83 -17.88
N VAL A 364 -16.88 3.99 -17.43
CA VAL A 364 -17.77 4.29 -16.30
C VAL A 364 -17.01 4.25 -14.98
N TYR A 365 -16.33 3.14 -14.69
CA TYR A 365 -15.64 2.91 -13.42
C TYR A 365 -14.55 3.96 -13.16
N PHE A 366 -13.80 4.34 -14.20
CA PHE A 366 -12.73 5.34 -14.11
C PHE A 366 -13.19 6.77 -14.43
N ALA A 367 -14.49 7.04 -14.54
CA ALA A 367 -15.00 8.34 -14.99
C ALA A 367 -14.47 9.55 -14.18
N VAL A 368 -14.21 9.34 -12.88
CA VAL A 368 -13.74 10.40 -11.96
C VAL A 368 -12.28 10.21 -11.53
N LEU A 369 -11.49 9.40 -12.25
CA LEU A 369 -10.11 9.09 -11.90
C LEU A 369 -9.23 10.36 -11.75
N VAL A 370 -9.55 11.43 -12.48
CA VAL A 370 -8.90 12.74 -12.33
C VAL A 370 -8.88 13.20 -10.87
N LEU A 371 -9.98 13.00 -10.14
CA LEU A 371 -10.16 13.42 -8.75
C LEU A 371 -9.24 12.66 -7.78
N PHE A 372 -8.77 11.46 -8.12
CA PHE A 372 -7.88 10.68 -7.26
C PHE A 372 -6.54 11.37 -7.00
N GLY A 373 -6.06 12.17 -7.97
CA GLY A 373 -4.84 12.95 -7.80
C GLY A 373 -4.93 13.90 -6.60
N ALA A 374 -6.08 14.58 -6.45
CA ALA A 374 -6.37 15.43 -5.29
C ALA A 374 -6.57 14.61 -4.01
N GLN A 375 -7.28 13.48 -4.11
CA GLN A 375 -7.53 12.61 -2.96
C GLN A 375 -6.24 12.13 -2.30
N ILE A 376 -5.33 11.58 -3.09
CA ILE A 376 -4.06 11.04 -2.59
C ILE A 376 -3.19 12.18 -2.05
N ALA A 377 -3.12 13.32 -2.75
CA ALA A 377 -2.35 14.47 -2.28
C ALA A 377 -2.84 14.98 -0.91
N CYS A 378 -4.17 15.14 -0.73
CA CYS A 378 -4.74 15.58 0.54
C CYS A 378 -4.57 14.52 1.66
N GLN A 379 -4.82 13.25 1.37
CA GLN A 379 -4.70 12.17 2.35
C GLN A 379 -3.26 12.03 2.86
N MET A 380 -2.28 11.97 1.95
CA MET A 380 -0.86 11.88 2.32
C MET A 380 -0.41 13.11 3.09
N THR A 381 -0.94 14.29 2.77
CA THR A 381 -0.61 15.52 3.50
C THR A 381 -1.23 15.54 4.90
N PHE A 382 -2.44 15.02 5.11
CA PHE A 382 -2.97 14.87 6.48
C PHE A 382 -2.08 13.97 7.35
N THR A 383 -1.65 12.84 6.78
CA THR A 383 -0.70 11.95 7.45
C THR A 383 0.61 12.67 7.73
N ALA A 384 1.14 13.42 6.75
CA ALA A 384 2.39 14.16 6.90
C ALA A 384 2.33 15.30 7.94
N LEU A 385 1.15 15.86 8.19
CA LEU A 385 0.89 16.94 9.17
C LEU A 385 0.49 16.42 10.55
N ASP A 386 0.57 15.10 10.79
CA ASP A 386 0.16 14.45 12.04
C ASP A 386 -1.33 14.66 12.39
N ARG A 387 -2.19 14.64 11.37
CA ARG A 387 -3.65 14.81 11.48
C ARG A 387 -4.39 13.49 11.39
N ALA A 388 -4.17 12.63 12.40
CA ALA A 388 -4.73 11.28 12.48
C ALA A 388 -6.27 11.26 12.39
N LYS A 389 -6.97 12.14 13.12
CA LYS A 389 -8.44 12.16 13.15
C LYS A 389 -9.02 12.47 11.78
N GLU A 390 -8.46 13.47 11.11
CA GLU A 390 -8.87 13.90 9.77
C GLU A 390 -8.57 12.82 8.72
N SER A 391 -7.39 12.18 8.81
CA SER A 391 -6.97 11.08 7.93
C SER A 391 -7.86 9.84 8.07
N ILE A 392 -8.23 9.46 9.30
CA ILE A 392 -9.17 8.35 9.58
C ILE A 392 -10.57 8.70 9.06
N LEU A 393 -11.05 9.92 9.34
CA LEU A 393 -12.39 10.35 8.92
C LEU A 393 -12.54 10.24 7.40
N VAL A 394 -11.55 10.75 6.64
CA VAL A 394 -11.54 10.65 5.18
C VAL A 394 -11.54 9.19 4.70
N ALA A 395 -10.68 8.35 5.28
CA ALA A 395 -10.58 6.93 4.90
C ALA A 395 -11.89 6.17 5.15
N VAL A 396 -12.51 6.35 6.32
CA VAL A 396 -13.76 5.68 6.70
C VAL A 396 -14.95 6.20 5.91
N THR A 397 -15.07 7.52 5.75
CA THR A 397 -16.17 8.14 5.01
C THR A 397 -16.22 7.64 3.58
N ARG A 398 -15.08 7.60 2.89
CA ARG A 398 -15.01 7.15 1.51
C ARG A 398 -15.48 5.70 1.34
N LYS A 399 -14.84 4.78 2.06
CA LYS A 399 -15.00 3.34 1.80
C LYS A 399 -16.21 2.72 2.51
N PHE A 400 -16.45 3.05 3.78
CA PHE A 400 -17.52 2.41 4.56
C PHE A 400 -18.83 3.19 4.55
N ILE A 401 -18.78 4.51 4.68
CA ILE A 401 -20.00 5.33 4.80
C ILE A 401 -20.65 5.56 3.43
N ILE A 402 -19.85 5.71 2.38
CA ILE A 402 -20.34 6.07 1.04
C ILE A 402 -20.31 4.87 0.10
N LEU A 403 -19.14 4.30 -0.19
CA LEU A 403 -18.99 3.28 -1.24
C LEU A 403 -19.79 2.00 -0.95
N LEU A 404 -19.63 1.43 0.26
CA LEU A 404 -20.26 0.15 0.58
C LEU A 404 -21.81 0.17 0.47
N PRO A 405 -22.53 1.18 1.00
CA PRO A 405 -23.96 1.32 0.75
C PRO A 405 -24.31 1.53 -0.73
N LEU A 406 -23.52 2.31 -1.47
CA LEU A 406 -23.78 2.60 -2.87
C LEU A 406 -23.68 1.36 -3.77
N ILE A 407 -22.81 0.40 -3.45
CA ILE A 407 -22.71 -0.89 -4.19
C ILE A 407 -24.06 -1.63 -4.21
N TYR A 408 -24.82 -1.57 -3.11
CA TYR A 408 -26.12 -2.23 -3.00
C TYR A 408 -27.29 -1.32 -3.41
N LEU A 409 -27.15 -0.01 -3.25
CA LEU A 409 -28.21 0.95 -3.58
C LEU A 409 -28.30 1.27 -5.08
N MET A 410 -27.17 1.41 -5.76
CA MET A 410 -27.13 1.82 -7.17
C MET A 410 -27.94 0.92 -8.12
N PRO A 411 -27.91 -0.42 -8.01
CA PRO A 411 -28.74 -1.30 -8.84
C PRO A 411 -30.24 -1.06 -8.70
N HIS A 412 -30.68 -0.55 -7.54
CA HIS A 412 -32.09 -0.23 -7.29
C HIS A 412 -32.47 1.15 -7.86
N LEU A 413 -31.52 2.09 -7.88
CA LEU A 413 -31.72 3.45 -8.41
C LEU A 413 -31.69 3.48 -9.94
N PHE A 414 -30.83 2.67 -10.56
CA PHE A 414 -30.67 2.56 -12.02
C PHE A 414 -31.07 1.17 -12.51
N SER A 415 -32.34 0.82 -12.30
CA SER A 415 -32.91 -0.49 -12.63
C SER A 415 -32.88 -0.85 -14.13
N ALA A 416 -32.67 0.13 -15.02
CA ALA A 416 -32.55 -0.11 -16.46
C ALA A 416 -31.27 -0.87 -16.85
N ASN A 417 -30.19 -0.76 -16.07
CA ASN A 417 -28.96 -1.53 -16.28
C ASN A 417 -28.26 -1.77 -14.93
N PRO A 418 -28.77 -2.72 -14.13
CA PRO A 418 -28.37 -2.89 -12.73
C PRO A 418 -26.88 -3.26 -12.60
N THR A 419 -26.33 -4.00 -13.57
CA THR A 419 -24.90 -4.37 -13.59
C THR A 419 -24.00 -3.15 -13.77
N MET A 420 -24.31 -2.29 -14.75
CA MET A 420 -23.55 -1.05 -14.94
C MET A 420 -23.73 -0.09 -13.77
N ALA A 421 -24.90 -0.10 -13.13
CA ALA A 421 -25.15 0.68 -11.92
C ALA A 421 -24.23 0.27 -10.77
N VAL A 422 -23.92 -1.04 -10.61
CA VAL A 422 -22.91 -1.47 -9.62
C VAL A 422 -21.55 -0.82 -9.92
N TYR A 423 -21.07 -0.83 -11.17
CA TYR A 423 -19.80 -0.15 -11.51
C TYR A 423 -19.86 1.36 -11.32
N MET A 424 -21.02 1.99 -11.45
CA MET A 424 -21.23 3.41 -11.16
C MET A 424 -21.14 3.74 -9.67
N ALA A 425 -21.24 2.77 -8.77
CA ALA A 425 -21.11 3.02 -7.34
C ALA A 425 -19.75 3.64 -6.98
N GLU A 426 -18.66 3.18 -7.60
CA GLU A 426 -17.30 3.69 -7.36
C GLU A 426 -17.15 5.17 -7.73
N PRO A 427 -17.39 5.61 -8.98
CA PRO A 427 -17.18 7.00 -9.36
C PRO A 427 -18.11 7.98 -8.62
N PHE A 428 -19.34 7.57 -8.28
CA PHE A 428 -20.22 8.39 -7.45
C PHE A 428 -19.70 8.51 -6.01
N ALA A 429 -19.27 7.39 -5.41
CA ALA A 429 -18.70 7.39 -4.08
C ALA A 429 -17.46 8.29 -4.01
N ASP A 430 -16.59 8.16 -5.01
CA ASP A 430 -15.35 8.92 -5.10
C ASP A 430 -15.60 10.41 -5.35
N ALA A 431 -16.53 10.78 -6.23
CA ALA A 431 -16.86 12.19 -6.42
C ALA A 431 -17.28 12.87 -5.11
N ILE A 432 -18.14 12.21 -4.32
CA ILE A 432 -18.60 12.72 -3.02
C ILE A 432 -17.45 12.73 -2.00
N ALA A 433 -16.72 11.62 -1.90
CA ALA A 433 -15.66 11.45 -0.91
C ALA A 433 -14.47 12.38 -1.16
N VAL A 434 -14.05 12.56 -2.42
CA VAL A 434 -12.98 13.49 -2.77
C VAL A 434 -13.41 14.93 -2.52
N THR A 435 -14.64 15.29 -2.87
CA THR A 435 -15.17 16.63 -2.57
C THR A 435 -15.14 16.89 -1.06
N PHE A 436 -15.62 15.94 -0.25
CA PHE A 436 -15.54 16.02 1.20
C PHE A 436 -14.09 16.18 1.70
N THR A 437 -13.17 15.39 1.16
CA THR A 437 -11.74 15.42 1.51
C THR A 437 -11.12 16.76 1.20
N VAL A 438 -11.35 17.31 0.01
CA VAL A 438 -10.81 18.61 -0.42
C VAL A 438 -11.35 19.74 0.44
N LEU A 439 -12.66 19.74 0.76
CA LEU A 439 -13.28 20.74 1.62
C LEU A 439 -12.74 20.68 3.06
N LEU A 440 -12.61 19.47 3.62
CA LEU A 440 -12.02 19.27 4.93
C LEU A 440 -10.55 19.72 4.95
N PHE A 441 -9.80 19.37 3.90
CA PHE A 441 -8.40 19.74 3.74
C PHE A 441 -8.23 21.25 3.64
N ALA A 442 -9.02 21.95 2.81
CA ALA A 442 -8.94 23.41 2.68
C ALA A 442 -9.08 24.13 4.03
N ARG A 443 -9.98 23.65 4.90
CA ARG A 443 -10.18 24.20 6.25
C ARG A 443 -9.04 23.84 7.21
N GLN A 444 -8.67 22.56 7.25
CA GLN A 444 -7.72 22.04 8.25
C GLN A 444 -6.27 22.37 7.92
N PHE A 445 -5.93 22.43 6.63
CA PHE A 445 -4.61 22.85 6.16
C PHE A 445 -4.31 24.28 6.57
N LYS A 446 -5.27 25.21 6.39
CA LYS A 446 -5.13 26.60 6.87
C LYS A 446 -4.89 26.65 8.38
N LYS A 447 -5.67 25.89 9.16
CA LYS A 447 -5.48 25.81 10.62
C LYS A 447 -4.14 25.19 11.02
N ALA A 448 -3.64 24.21 10.27
CA ALA A 448 -2.33 23.60 10.53
C ALA A 448 -1.20 24.59 10.25
N LEU A 449 -1.28 25.34 9.15
CA LEU A 449 -0.31 26.35 8.79
C LEU A 449 -0.35 27.60 9.68
N GLN A 450 -1.43 27.85 10.42
CA GLN A 450 -1.48 28.93 11.42
C GLN A 450 -0.77 28.56 12.74
N LYS A 451 -0.52 27.26 12.97
CA LYS A 451 0.13 26.77 14.21
C LYS A 451 1.66 26.78 14.11
N ILE A 452 2.19 26.93 12.91
CA ILE A 452 3.63 26.99 12.62
C ILE A 452 3.94 28.34 12.00
#